data_AF-A0A964QVL3-F1
#
_entry.id   AF-A0A964QVL3-F1
#
_cell.length_a   1.000
_cell.length_b   1.000
_cell.length_c   1.000
_cell.angle_alpha   90.00
_cell.angle_beta   90.00
_cell.angle_gamma   90.00
#
_symmetry.space_group_name_H-M   'P 1'
#
loop_
_entity.id
_entity.type
_entity.pdbx_description
1 polymer ?
#
loop_
_entity_poly.entity_id
_entity_poly.type
_entity_poly.pdbx_seq_one_letter_code
_entity_poly.pdbx_strand_id
1 'polypeptide(L)'
;MPYDPDLPANNSPILSAELREQFQGLRALLDDKVDNDYVESFINEHTAGSFTGRTLLNLTVSNPPTQAQVQAIANKLDEIIIAGQRV
;
A
#
# COMPACT_ATOMS: atom_id res chain seq x y z
N MET A 1 27.28 2.35 -8.78
CA MET A 1 26.79 1.08 -8.20
C MET A 1 25.51 1.34 -7.42
N PRO A 2 24.66 0.33 -7.17
CA PRO A 2 23.58 0.44 -6.19
C PRO A 2 24.15 0.77 -4.81
N TYR A 3 23.38 1.47 -3.97
CA TYR A 3 23.74 1.62 -2.55
C TYR A 3 23.84 0.25 -1.89
N ASP A 4 24.88 0.06 -1.08
CA ASP A 4 25.08 -1.15 -0.29
C ASP A 4 25.33 -0.74 1.17
N PRO A 5 24.40 -1.06 2.10
CA PRO A 5 24.53 -0.68 3.50
C PRO A 5 25.67 -1.40 4.24
N ASP A 6 26.23 -2.47 3.67
CA ASP A 6 27.34 -3.22 4.27
C ASP A 6 28.72 -2.64 3.89
N LEU A 7 28.75 -1.56 3.11
CA LEU A 7 29.96 -0.90 2.64
C LEU A 7 30.06 0.59 3.05
N PRO A 8 31.27 1.10 3.36
CA PRO A 8 32.52 0.36 3.45
C PRO A 8 32.53 -0.57 4.67
N ALA A 9 33.19 -1.73 4.55
CA ALA A 9 33.29 -2.67 5.65
C ALA A 9 33.87 -2.00 6.90
N ASN A 10 33.37 -2.37 8.08
CA ASN A 10 33.86 -1.80 9.34
C ASN A 10 35.39 -1.97 9.47
N ASN A 11 36.09 -0.92 9.91
CA ASN A 11 37.56 -0.84 9.98
C ASN A 11 38.30 -0.88 8.63
N SER A 12 37.62 -0.72 7.50
CA SER A 12 38.28 -0.49 6.21
C SER A 12 38.97 0.88 6.18
N PRO A 13 40.09 1.02 5.43
CA PRO A 13 40.64 2.33 5.13
C PRO A 13 39.59 3.21 4.46
N ILE A 14 39.54 4.50 4.82
CA ILE A 14 38.63 5.44 4.17
C ILE A 14 39.09 5.68 2.73
N LEU A 15 38.33 5.15 1.77
CA LEU A 15 38.56 5.36 0.33
C LEU A 15 37.54 6.35 -0.22
N SER A 16 38.01 7.50 -0.69
CA SER A 16 37.13 8.56 -1.23
C SER A 16 36.37 8.13 -2.49
N ALA A 17 36.93 7.20 -3.26
CA ALA A 17 36.27 6.63 -4.42
C ALA A 17 35.01 5.83 -4.01
N GLU A 18 35.17 4.89 -3.07
CA GLU A 18 34.09 4.06 -2.55
C GLU A 18 33.00 4.90 -1.86
N LEU A 19 33.39 5.89 -1.05
CA LEU A 19 32.43 6.81 -0.43
C LEU A 19 31.61 7.57 -1.48
N ARG A 20 32.25 8.05 -2.55
CA ARG A 20 31.54 8.75 -3.63
C ARG A 20 30.56 7.81 -4.33
N GLU A 21 30.95 6.57 -4.58
CA GLU A 21 30.07 5.58 -5.20
C GLU A 21 28.87 5.24 -4.31
N GLN A 22 29.06 5.10 -2.99
CA GLN A 22 27.97 4.92 -2.02
C GLN A 22 27.02 6.12 -1.99
N PHE A 23 27.54 7.35 -1.94
CA PHE A 23 26.71 8.56 -1.96
C PHE A 23 25.94 8.73 -3.28
N GLN A 24 26.54 8.34 -4.41
CA GLN A 24 25.85 8.32 -5.70
C GLN A 24 24.73 7.27 -5.71
N GLY A 25 24.96 6.09 -5.14
CA GLY A 25 23.94 5.05 -4.98
C GLY A 25 22.78 5.50 -4.09
N LEU A 26 23.07 6.14 -2.95
CA LEU A 26 22.07 6.73 -2.05
C LEU A 26 21.21 7.77 -2.77
N ARG A 27 21.85 8.66 -3.52
CA ARG A 27 21.13 9.67 -4.30
C ARG A 27 20.19 9.03 -5.31
N ALA A 28 20.65 8.02 -6.06
CA ALA A 28 19.82 7.32 -7.02
C ALA A 28 18.61 6.63 -6.38
N LEU A 29 18.78 6.00 -5.21
CA LEU A 29 17.66 5.44 -4.45
C LEU A 29 16.67 6.50 -3.96
N LEU A 30 17.17 7.64 -3.51
CA LEU A 30 16.31 8.74 -3.06
C LEU A 30 15.53 9.34 -4.23
N ASP A 31 16.21 9.59 -5.35
CA ASP A 31 15.60 10.11 -6.58
C ASP A 31 14.47 9.19 -7.08
N ASP A 32 14.66 7.87 -6.99
CA ASP A 32 13.64 6.85 -7.31
C ASP A 32 12.45 6.87 -6.32
N LYS A 33 12.73 6.95 -5.01
CA LYS A 33 11.71 6.90 -3.97
C LYS A 33 10.93 8.21 -3.76
N VAL A 34 11.47 9.34 -4.19
CA VAL A 34 10.83 10.67 -4.10
C VAL A 34 10.03 10.98 -5.36
N ASP A 35 10.06 10.10 -6.36
CA ASP A 35 9.21 10.23 -7.54
C ASP A 35 7.72 10.08 -7.18
N ASN A 36 6.87 10.87 -7.84
CA ASN A 36 5.43 10.88 -7.55
C ASN A 36 4.79 9.52 -7.84
N ASP A 37 5.26 8.82 -8.88
CA ASP A 37 4.72 7.51 -9.26
C ASP A 37 5.04 6.47 -8.17
N TYR A 38 6.27 6.49 -7.62
CA TYR A 38 6.64 5.64 -6.49
C TYR A 38 5.77 5.95 -5.26
N VAL A 39 5.62 7.23 -4.90
CA VAL A 39 4.84 7.64 -3.72
C VAL A 39 3.36 7.26 -3.89
N GLU A 40 2.78 7.50 -5.06
CA GLU A 40 1.39 7.15 -5.37
C GLU A 40 1.16 5.63 -5.34
N SER A 41 2.05 4.84 -5.96
CA SER A 41 1.96 3.38 -5.93
C SER A 41 2.09 2.82 -4.51
N PHE A 42 3.06 3.32 -3.74
CA PHE A 42 3.28 2.91 -2.35
C PHE A 42 2.07 3.24 -1.47
N ILE A 43 1.50 4.45 -1.61
CA ILE A 43 0.28 4.84 -0.90
C ILE A 43 -0.88 3.93 -1.29
N ASN A 44 -1.10 3.69 -2.58
CA ASN A 44 -2.23 2.87 -3.05
C ASN A 44 -2.12 1.40 -2.63
N GLU A 45 -0.91 0.84 -2.55
CA GLU A 45 -0.67 -0.53 -2.10
C GLU A 45 -0.83 -0.69 -0.58
N HIS A 46 -0.49 0.36 0.19
CA HIS A 46 -0.44 0.32 1.65
C HIS A 46 -1.55 1.13 2.35
N THR A 47 -2.54 1.63 1.60
CA THR A 47 -3.68 2.38 2.15
C THR A 47 -4.99 1.70 1.75
N ALA A 48 -5.94 1.62 2.68
CA ALA A 48 -7.29 1.16 2.40
C ALA A 48 -7.93 2.00 1.28
N GLY A 49 -8.45 1.35 0.24
CA GLY A 49 -9.12 2.03 -0.87
C GLY A 49 -10.38 2.76 -0.41
N SER A 50 -10.73 3.85 -1.11
CA SER A 50 -11.95 4.61 -0.81
C SER A 50 -13.23 3.82 -1.07
N PHE A 51 -14.20 3.91 -0.15
CA PHE A 51 -15.57 3.41 -0.35
C PHE A 51 -16.42 4.30 -1.27
N THR A 52 -15.89 5.43 -1.72
CA THR A 52 -16.59 6.34 -2.62
C THR A 52 -16.77 5.70 -4.00
N GLY A 53 -17.99 5.73 -4.54
CA GLY A 53 -18.29 5.30 -5.91
C GLY A 53 -18.48 3.78 -6.11
N ARG A 54 -18.62 2.99 -5.05
CA ARG A 54 -19.02 1.58 -5.18
C ARG A 54 -20.50 1.48 -5.56
N THR A 55 -20.82 0.56 -6.46
CA THR A 55 -22.18 0.29 -6.93
C THR A 55 -23.11 0.03 -5.74
N LEU A 56 -24.34 0.55 -5.83
CA LEU A 56 -25.37 0.30 -4.82
C LEU A 56 -25.60 -1.20 -4.64
N LEU A 57 -25.92 -1.59 -3.41
CA LEU A 57 -26.36 -2.95 -3.11
C LEU A 57 -27.71 -3.19 -3.79
N ASN A 58 -27.72 -3.85 -4.94
CA ASN A 58 -28.92 -4.19 -5.70
C ASN A 58 -29.68 -5.36 -5.07
N LEU A 59 -29.99 -5.25 -3.77
CA LEU A 59 -30.75 -6.25 -3.01
C LEU A 59 -32.23 -5.96 -3.16
N THR A 60 -33.00 -6.98 -3.56
CA THR A 60 -34.47 -6.91 -3.56
C THR A 60 -34.98 -7.63 -2.32
N VAL A 61 -35.79 -6.94 -1.52
CA VAL A 61 -36.43 -7.49 -0.31
C VAL A 61 -37.91 -7.73 -0.60
N SER A 62 -38.47 -8.87 -0.19
CA SER A 62 -39.90 -9.15 -0.32
C SER A 62 -40.70 -8.48 0.78
N ASN A 63 -42.04 -8.48 0.64
CA ASN A 63 -42.96 -8.03 1.67
C ASN A 63 -43.97 -9.15 2.03
N PRO A 64 -43.85 -9.81 3.20
CA PRO A 64 -42.86 -9.59 4.25
C PRO A 64 -41.46 -10.08 3.84
N PRO A 65 -40.38 -9.56 4.44
CA PRO A 65 -39.01 -9.96 4.12
C PRO A 65 -38.78 -11.44 4.49
N THR A 66 -38.11 -12.17 3.60
CA THR A 66 -37.66 -13.54 3.93
C THR A 66 -36.42 -13.52 4.82
N GLN A 67 -36.23 -14.56 5.63
CA GLN A 67 -35.00 -14.73 6.42
C GLN A 67 -33.74 -14.70 5.54
N ALA A 68 -33.81 -15.30 4.34
CA ALA A 68 -32.70 -15.31 3.40
C ALA A 68 -32.31 -13.90 2.92
N GLN A 69 -33.27 -13.02 2.69
CA GLN A 69 -32.99 -11.63 2.30
C GLN A 69 -32.39 -10.82 3.45
N VAL A 70 -32.86 -11.02 4.68
CA VAL A 70 -32.27 -10.37 5.86
C VAL A 70 -30.84 -10.86 6.08
N GLN A 71 -30.58 -12.16 5.89
CA GLN A 71 -29.23 -12.72 6.00
C GLN A 71 -28.29 -12.19 4.89
N ALA A 72 -28.80 -12.00 3.67
CA ALA A 72 -28.02 -11.41 2.59
C ALA A 72 -27.59 -9.97 2.91
N ILE A 73 -28.46 -9.19 3.59
CA ILE A 73 -28.11 -7.85 4.07
C ILE A 73 -27.02 -7.93 5.15
N ALA A 74 -27.18 -8.80 6.14
CA ALA A 74 -26.19 -8.98 7.21
C ALA A 74 -24.80 -9.33 6.65
N ASN A 75 -24.73 -10.32 5.75
CA ASN A 75 -23.48 -10.73 5.12
C ASN A 75 -22.81 -9.57 4.36
N LYS A 76 -23.58 -8.74 3.66
CA LYS A 76 -23.04 -7.59 2.94
C LYS A 76 -22.57 -6.46 3.86
N LEU A 77 -23.24 -6.26 4.99
CA LEU A 77 -22.76 -5.34 6.01
C LEU A 77 -21.43 -5.81 6.60
N ASP A 78 -21.30 -7.12 6.87
CA ASP A 78 -20.05 -7.70 7.34
C ASP A 78 -18.93 -7.54 6.31
N GLU A 79 -19.20 -7.78 5.01
CA GLU A 79 -18.23 -7.53 3.93
C GLU A 79 -17.76 -6.06 3.91
N ILE A 80 -18.67 -5.10 4.08
CA ILE A 80 -18.34 -3.67 4.13
C ILE A 80 -17.53 -3.33 5.39
N ILE A 81 -17.91 -3.87 6.55
CA ILE A 81 -17.17 -3.66 7.81
C ILE A 81 -15.76 -4.21 7.69
N ILE A 82 -15.60 -5.42 7.18
CA ILE A 82 -14.29 -6.04 6.95
C ILE A 82 -13.48 -5.19 5.96
N ALA A 83 -14.07 -4.79 4.83
CA ALA A 83 -13.36 -3.96 3.86
C ALA A 83 -13.00 -2.56 4.41
N GLY A 84 -13.77 -2.01 5.34
CA GLY A 84 -13.44 -0.76 6.06
C GLY A 84 -12.45 -0.92 7.22
N GLN A 85 -12.33 -2.12 7.78
CA GLN A 85 -11.40 -2.46 8.87
C GLN A 85 -10.07 -3.02 8.38
N ARG A 86 -9.92 -3.30 7.09
CA ARG A 86 -8.63 -3.56 6.44
C ARG A 86 -7.85 -2.25 6.35
N VAL A 87 -7.48 -1.77 7.53
CA VAL A 87 -6.51 -0.70 7.83
C VAL A 87 -5.11 -1.29 7.72
#